data_AF-A0A2Z6QFH2-F1
#
_entry.id   AF-A0A2Z6QFH2-F1
#
_cell.length_a   1.000
_cell.length_b   1.000
_cell.length_c   1.000
_cell.angle_alpha   90.00
_cell.angle_beta   90.00
_cell.angle_gamma   90.00
#
_symmetry.space_group_name_H-M   'P 1'
#
loop_
_entity.id
_entity.type
_entity.pdbx_description
1 polymer ?
#
loop_
_entity_poly.entity_id
_entity_poly.type
_entity_poly.pdbx_seq_one_letter_code
_entity_poly.pdbx_strand_id
1 'polypeptide(L)' 'MSSASMASKQFSSRVALKAINDSDNINILNELKIYHKYRNSRVIPFYGITKAPKGNEYIMVIRFAKHGDKTPIIILF' A
#
# COMPACT_ATOMS: atom_id res chain seq x y z
N MET A 1 -26.91 4.26 34.48
CA MET A 1 -25.56 3.95 33.97
C MET A 1 -25.65 3.96 32.45
N SER A 2 -25.14 5.01 31.81
CA SER A 2 -25.26 5.23 30.36
C SER A 2 -24.14 4.47 29.64
N SER A 3 -24.49 3.50 28.80
CA SER A 3 -23.53 2.82 27.93
C SER A 3 -23.31 3.68 26.68
N ALA A 4 -22.23 4.46 26.69
CA ALA A 4 -21.75 5.12 25.48
C ALA A 4 -21.27 4.04 24.50
N SER A 5 -22.05 3.80 23.43
CA SER A 5 -21.61 3.04 22.27
C SER A 5 -20.46 3.83 21.61
N MET A 6 -19.22 3.44 21.89
CA MET A 6 -18.08 3.83 21.07
C MET A 6 -18.31 3.24 19.68
N ALA A 7 -18.92 4.03 18.79
CA ALA A 7 -18.90 3.74 17.38
C ALA A 7 -17.41 3.67 16.98
N SER A 8 -16.89 2.47 16.81
CA SER A 8 -15.59 2.29 16.17
C SER A 8 -15.73 2.92 14.80
N LYS A 9 -15.15 4.11 14.62
CA LYS A 9 -15.10 4.78 13.32
C LYS A 9 -14.22 3.92 12.43
N GLN A 10 -14.81 2.90 11.84
CA GLN A 10 -14.14 1.93 11.01
C GLN A 10 -13.87 2.63 9.68
N PHE A 11 -12.68 3.22 9.56
CA PHE A 11 -12.19 3.70 8.27
C PHE A 11 -11.99 2.46 7.39
N SER A 12 -12.98 2.11 6.58
CA SER A 12 -12.85 1.05 5.57
C SER A 12 -12.03 1.60 4.39
N SER A 13 -10.77 1.97 4.63
CA SER A 13 -9.84 2.27 3.55
C SER A 13 -9.49 0.94 2.90
N ARG A 14 -9.97 0.74 1.67
CA ARG A 14 -9.56 -0.41 0.86
C ARG A 14 -8.06 -0.34 0.62
N VAL A 15 -7.38 -1.47 0.80
CA VAL A 15 -5.95 -1.63 0.55
C VAL A 15 -5.75 -2.62 -0.59
N ALA A 16 -4.65 -2.46 -1.33
CA ALA A 16 -4.17 -3.47 -2.25
C ALA A 16 -2.89 -4.09 -1.67
N LEU A 17 -2.73 -5.40 -1.90
CA LEU A 17 -1.58 -6.19 -1.48
C LEU A 17 -0.86 -6.67 -2.74
N LYS A 18 0.44 -6.36 -2.86
CA LYS A 18 1.31 -6.88 -3.93
C LYS A 18 2.30 -7.85 -3.30
N ALA A 19 2.24 -9.11 -3.69
CA ALA A 19 3.25 -10.10 -3.32
C ALA A 19 4.53 -9.84 -4.11
N ILE A 20 5.67 -10.03 -3.46
CA ILE A 20 6.98 -9.75 -4.01
C ILE A 20 7.92 -10.89 -3.67
N ASN A 21 8.54 -11.44 -4.71
CA ASN A 21 9.51 -12.52 -4.58
C ASN A 21 10.90 -11.97 -4.29
N ASP A 22 11.75 -12.80 -3.68
CA ASP A 22 13.14 -12.44 -3.38
C ASP A 22 13.96 -12.09 -4.63
N SER A 23 13.60 -12.64 -5.80
CA SER A 23 14.20 -12.32 -7.09
C SER A 23 13.95 -10.88 -7.55
N ASP A 24 12.87 -10.26 -7.06
CA ASP A 24 12.40 -8.95 -7.52
C ASP A 24 12.85 -7.81 -6.59
N ASN A 25 13.71 -8.11 -5.61
CA ASN A 25 14.20 -7.18 -4.59
C ASN A 25 14.80 -5.88 -5.15
N ILE A 26 15.48 -5.94 -6.30
CA ILE A 26 16.07 -4.75 -6.95
C ILE A 26 14.97 -3.81 -7.48
N ASN A 27 13.91 -4.37 -8.05
CA ASN A 27 12.79 -3.57 -8.58
C ASN A 27 12.09 -2.81 -7.44
N ILE A 28 11.85 -3.45 -6.29
CA ILE A 28 11.21 -2.83 -5.12
C ILE A 28 11.98 -1.61 -4.64
N LEU A 29 13.31 -1.71 -4.53
CA LEU A 29 14.13 -0.60 -4.05
C LEU A 29 14.06 0.60 -4.99
N ASN A 30 13.94 0.35 -6.29
CA ASN A 30 13.75 1.42 -7.27
C ASN A 30 12.35 2.03 -7.17
N GLU A 31 11.30 1.22 -6.99
CA GLU A 31 9.94 1.70 -6.71
C GLU A 31 9.89 2.57 -5.44
N LEU A 32 10.50 2.11 -4.34
CA LEU A 32 10.57 2.86 -3.08
C LEU A 32 11.29 4.19 -3.22
N LYS A 33 12.37 4.25 -4.01
CA LYS A 33 13.06 5.50 -4.33
C LYS A 33 12.13 6.47 -5.06
N ILE A 34 11.31 5.98 -5.98
CA ILE A 34 10.31 6.77 -6.70
C ILE A 34 9.25 7.27 -5.70
N TYR A 35 8.67 6.39 -4.87
CA TYR A 35 7.72 6.80 -3.82
C TYR A 35 8.32 7.85 -2.88
N HIS A 36 9.58 7.73 -2.49
CA HIS A 36 10.26 8.70 -1.65
C HIS A 36 10.45 10.04 -2.35
N LYS A 37 10.93 10.03 -3.61
CA LYS A 37 11.13 11.24 -4.43
C LYS A 37 9.82 12.01 -4.68
N TYR A 38 8.72 11.29 -4.84
CA TYR A 38 7.40 11.86 -5.17
C TYR A 38 6.43 11.86 -3.99
N ARG A 39 6.91 11.72 -2.74
CA ARG A 39 6.07 11.62 -1.53
C ARG A 39 5.09 12.80 -1.33
N ASN A 40 5.43 13.97 -1.88
CA ASN A 40 4.61 15.18 -1.82
C ASN A 40 3.72 15.40 -3.07
N SER A 41 3.77 14.49 -4.04
CA SER A 41 2.94 14.52 -5.24
C SER A 41 1.68 13.66 -5.06
N ARG A 42 0.76 13.67 -6.03
CA ARG A 42 -0.46 12.84 -6.07
C ARG A 42 -0.13 11.36 -6.31
N VAL A 43 0.70 10.78 -5.46
CA VAL A 43 1.12 9.38 -5.52
C VAL A 43 0.21 8.57 -4.60
N ILE A 44 -0.06 7.32 -4.99
CA ILE A 44 -0.83 6.39 -4.17
C ILE A 44 -0.13 6.24 -2.82
N PRO A 45 -0.83 6.44 -1.69
CA PRO A 45 -0.24 6.24 -0.37
C PRO A 45 0.32 4.83 -0.22
N PHE A 46 1.61 4.74 0.04
CA PHE A 46 2.31 3.54 0.44
C PHE A 46 2.30 3.45 1.96
N TYR A 47 1.85 2.32 2.50
CA TYR A 47 1.73 2.12 3.94
C TYR A 47 2.94 1.38 4.52
N GLY A 48 3.50 0.41 3.78
CA GLY A 48 4.64 -0.37 4.26
C GLY A 48 4.85 -1.67 3.49
N ILE A 49 5.89 -2.39 3.89
CA ILE A 49 6.15 -3.78 3.46
C ILE A 49 6.08 -4.66 4.70
N THR A 50 5.45 -5.82 4.56
CA THR A 50 5.40 -6.87 5.59
C THR A 50 5.87 -8.19 5.00
N LYS A 51 6.22 -9.17 5.83
CA LYS A 51 6.55 -10.52 5.36
C LYS A 51 5.29 -11.38 5.37
N ALA A 52 5.11 -12.23 4.35
CA ALA A 52 4.04 -13.21 4.35
C ALA A 52 4.21 -14.19 5.52
N PRO A 53 3.13 -14.56 6.23
CA PRO A 53 3.20 -15.52 7.34
C PRO A 53 3.53 -16.95 6.88
N LYS A 54 3.34 -17.24 5.59
CA LYS A 54 3.79 -18.48 4.94
C LYS A 54 4.55 -18.10 3.67
N GLY A 55 5.80 -18.53 3.57
CA GLY A 55 6.69 -18.25 2.44
C GLY A 55 7.81 -17.25 2.74
N ASN A 56 8.67 -17.04 1.74
CA ASN A 56 9.72 -16.03 1.77
C ASN A 56 9.32 -14.75 1.03
N GLU A 57 8.06 -14.63 0.64
CA GLU A 57 7.56 -13.47 -0.08
C GLU A 57 7.35 -12.28 0.85
N TYR A 58 7.66 -11.11 0.33
CA TYR A 58 7.30 -9.84 0.93
C TYR A 58 5.99 -9.35 0.35
N ILE A 59 5.21 -8.63 1.15
CA ILE A 59 3.93 -8.07 0.73
C ILE A 59 4.00 -6.56 0.89
N MET A 60 3.84 -5.84 -0.22
CA MET A 60 3.67 -4.40 -0.21
C MET A 60 2.21 -4.06 0.09
N VAL A 61 2.00 -3.12 1.02
CA VAL A 61 0.67 -2.63 1.41
C VAL A 61 0.50 -1.20 0.91
N ILE A 62 -0.44 -0.99 0.00
CA ILE A 62 -0.73 0.32 -0.62
C ILE A 62 -2.23 0.63 -0.55
N ARG A 63 -2.60 1.90 -0.67
CA ARG A 63 -4.00 2.30 -0.79
C ARG A 63 -4.59 1.77 -2.10
N PHE A 64 -5.77 1.17 -2.03
CA PHE A 64 -6.48 0.74 -3.23
C PHE A 64 -6.93 1.97 -4.03
N ALA A 65 -6.53 2.05 -5.30
CA ALA A 65 -7.02 3.04 -6.26
C ALA A 65 -8.01 2.37 -7.21
N LYS A 66 -9.24 2.88 -7.28
CA LYS A 66 -10.23 2.38 -8.24
C LYS A 66 -9.95 3.03 -9.60
N HIS A 67 -9.89 2.21 -10.64
CA HIS A 67 -9.66 2.63 -12.03
C HIS A 67 -10.70 3.70 -12.43
N GLY A 68 -10.29 4.98 -12.47
CA GLY A 68 -11.19 6.11 -12.68
C GLY A 68 -10.79 7.41 -11.97
N ASP A 69 -9.97 7.34 -10.93
CA ASP A 69 -9.37 8.53 -10.33
C ASP A 69 -8.26 9.04 -11.27
N LYS A 70 -8.60 10.05 -12.08
CA LYS A 70 -7.63 10.72 -12.97
C LYS A 70 -6.44 11.20 -12.12
N THR A 71 -5.23 10.80 -12.52
CA THR A 71 -3.87 11.18 -12.02
C THR A 71 -3.19 10.25 -10.99
N PRO A 72 -1.92 9.89 -11.21
CA PRO A 72 -1.39 8.91 -12.16
C PRO A 72 -1.21 7.53 -11.52
N ILE A 73 -1.56 6.51 -12.30
CA ILE A 73 -1.21 5.12 -12.06
C ILE A 73 0.30 4.99 -12.29
N ILE A 74 1.11 5.09 -11.25
CA ILE A 74 2.43 4.44 -11.26
C ILE A 74 2.17 3.02 -10.76
N ILE A 75 1.63 2.17 -11.63
CA ILE A 75 1.79 0.72 -11.47
C ILE A 75 3.20 0.46 -12.00
N LEU A 76 4.17 0.34 -11.11
CA LEU A 76 5.38 -0.40 -11.41
C LEU A 76 5.03 -1.87 -11.15
N PHE A 77 5.17 -2.69 -12.19
CA PHE A 77 4.92 -4.13 -12.17
C PHE A 77 6.12 -4.83 -11.52
#